data_AF-A0A397ANJ9-F1
#
_entry.id   AF-A0A397ANJ9-F1
#
_cell.length_a   1.000
_cell.length_b   1.000
_cell.length_c   1.000
_cell.angle_alpha   90.00
_cell.angle_beta   90.00
_cell.angle_gamma   90.00
#
_symmetry.space_group_name_H-M   'P 1'
#
loop_
_entity.id
_entity.type
_entity.pdbx_description
1 polymer ?
#
loop_
_entity_poly.entity_id
_entity_poly.type
_entity_poly.pdbx_seq_one_letter_code
_entity_poly.pdbx_strand_id
1 'polypeptide(L)'
;WGTTSSNGSPSKVLLEVGVDTVNQEQCNKWMSGENNIDASMLCSGGKGGEDSCQGDSGGPLTMETSGSAKLVGVVSWGVQCAVKNKPGVYSRISMARDFIEPYLKKSPTSAPGTTTAPGPTKPTTMPNATTMRPTTVPPKPGCTTCDVCYYAGADYCLNDFSKEDCEHYIPEHGTLWCGN
;
A
#
# COMPACT_ATOMS: atom_id res chain seq x y z
N TRP A 1 16.16 -12.20 2.24
CA TRP A 1 14.78 -12.04 2.74
C TRP A 1 14.83 -11.42 4.13
N GLY A 2 13.71 -11.24 4.85
CA GLY A 2 13.69 -10.45 6.09
C GLY A 2 14.63 -10.92 7.19
N THR A 3 14.88 -10.02 8.14
CA THR A 3 15.73 -10.28 9.31
C THR A 3 15.05 -11.24 10.28
N THR A 4 15.80 -12.14 10.90
CA THR A 4 15.23 -13.13 11.86
C THR A 4 15.10 -12.59 13.30
N SER A 5 15.47 -11.32 13.49
CA SER A 5 15.36 -10.57 14.75
C SER A 5 15.49 -9.07 14.43
N SER A 6 15.09 -8.21 15.37
CA SER A 6 15.20 -6.76 15.19
C SER A 6 16.64 -6.33 14.96
N ASN A 7 16.89 -5.65 13.84
CA ASN A 7 18.24 -5.24 13.39
C ASN A 7 19.21 -6.43 13.22
N GLY A 8 18.70 -7.64 13.08
CA GLY A 8 19.48 -8.85 12.86
C GLY A 8 19.91 -9.02 11.41
N SER A 9 20.47 -10.19 11.11
CA SER A 9 20.85 -10.55 9.74
C SER A 9 19.64 -11.03 8.92
N PRO A 10 19.57 -10.69 7.62
CA PRO A 10 18.56 -11.22 6.72
C PRO A 10 18.70 -12.74 6.56
N SER A 11 17.57 -13.43 6.39
CA SER A 11 17.57 -14.86 6.09
C SER A 11 18.09 -15.12 4.67
N LYS A 12 18.87 -16.20 4.54
CA LYS A 12 19.38 -16.75 3.27
C LYS A 12 18.39 -17.69 2.58
N VAL A 13 17.24 -17.97 3.20
CA VAL A 13 16.16 -18.78 2.65
C VAL A 13 14.82 -18.10 2.91
N LEU A 14 13.82 -18.38 2.09
CA LEU A 14 12.45 -17.93 2.36
C LEU A 14 11.96 -18.62 3.65
N LEU A 15 11.31 -17.85 4.51
CA LEU A 15 10.73 -18.33 5.76
C LEU A 15 9.23 -18.06 5.76
N GLU A 16 8.50 -18.83 6.56
CA GLU A 16 7.10 -18.60 6.88
C GLU A 16 6.91 -18.71 8.40
N VAL A 17 5.89 -18.04 8.92
CA VAL A 17 5.52 -18.11 10.33
C VAL A 17 4.01 -17.98 10.46
N GLY A 18 3.41 -18.80 11.31
CA GLY A 18 2.00 -18.65 11.68
C GLY A 18 1.84 -17.51 12.68
N VAL A 19 0.85 -16.65 12.46
CA VAL A 19 0.52 -15.54 13.37
C VAL A 19 -0.97 -15.51 13.63
N ASP A 20 -1.35 -15.19 14.87
CA ASP A 20 -2.75 -15.04 15.25
C ASP A 20 -3.33 -13.72 14.74
N THR A 21 -4.60 -13.73 14.33
CA THR A 21 -5.33 -12.47 14.06
C THR A 21 -5.56 -11.67 15.33
N VAL A 22 -5.35 -10.36 15.29
CA VAL A 22 -5.67 -9.45 16.40
C VAL A 22 -6.81 -8.53 15.97
N ASN A 23 -7.85 -8.42 16.81
CA ASN A 23 -8.97 -7.52 16.51
C ASN A 23 -8.54 -6.04 16.60
N GLN A 24 -9.28 -5.16 15.92
CA GLN A 24 -8.92 -3.75 15.76
C GLN A 24 -8.78 -3.01 17.10
N GLU A 25 -9.68 -3.27 18.05
CA GLU A 25 -9.69 -2.63 19.36
C GLU A 25 -8.46 -3.02 20.17
N GLN A 26 -8.16 -4.32 20.23
CA GLN A 26 -7.01 -4.84 20.94
C GLN A 26 -5.70 -4.38 20.30
N CYS A 27 -5.63 -4.30 18.97
CA CYS A 27 -4.44 -3.77 18.32
C CYS A 27 -4.24 -2.29 18.64
N ASN A 28 -5.27 -1.45 18.55
CA ASN A 28 -5.17 -0.04 18.95
C ASN A 28 -4.76 0.12 20.42
N LYS A 29 -5.27 -0.73 21.31
CA LYS A 29 -4.86 -0.74 22.72
C LYS A 29 -3.39 -1.09 22.91
N TRP A 30 -2.88 -2.07 22.16
CA TRP A 30 -1.47 -2.46 22.23
C TRP A 30 -0.53 -1.45 21.56
N MET A 31 -1.01 -0.77 20.52
CA MET A 31 -0.24 0.19 19.72
C MET A 31 -0.52 1.65 20.08
N SER A 32 -1.15 1.93 21.22
CA SER A 32 -1.64 3.27 21.58
C SER A 32 -0.54 4.32 21.76
N GLY A 33 0.71 3.89 21.95
CA GLY A 33 1.88 4.77 22.04
C GLY A 33 2.60 5.02 20.72
N GLU A 34 2.09 4.46 19.62
CA GLU A 34 2.69 4.50 18.29
C GLU A 34 1.76 5.34 17.37
N ASN A 35 1.33 4.77 16.24
CA ASN A 35 0.34 5.38 15.36
C ASN A 35 -1.04 4.76 15.57
N ASN A 36 -2.08 5.56 15.31
CA ASN A 36 -3.45 5.07 15.28
C ASN A 36 -3.60 4.00 14.18
N ILE A 37 -4.14 2.84 14.53
CA ILE A 37 -4.40 1.76 13.58
C ILE A 37 -5.80 1.99 13.01
N ASP A 38 -5.86 2.57 11.81
CA ASP A 38 -7.12 2.83 11.12
C ASP A 38 -7.71 1.57 10.44
N ALA A 39 -8.91 1.71 9.87
CA ALA A 39 -9.65 0.60 9.27
C ALA A 39 -8.96 -0.02 8.03
N SER A 40 -8.08 0.71 7.35
CA SER A 40 -7.28 0.21 6.23
C SER A 40 -6.12 -0.67 6.68
N MET A 41 -5.89 -0.79 7.99
CA MET A 41 -4.86 -1.64 8.58
C MET A 41 -5.47 -2.81 9.36
N LEU A 42 -4.69 -3.87 9.51
CA LEU A 42 -4.98 -4.99 10.40
C LEU A 42 -3.70 -5.41 11.13
N CYS A 43 -3.86 -6.10 12.25
CA CYS A 43 -2.72 -6.58 13.03
C CYS A 43 -2.77 -8.10 13.20
N SER A 44 -1.59 -8.72 13.18
CA SER A 44 -1.44 -10.15 13.45
C SER A 44 -0.20 -10.42 14.31
N GLY A 45 -0.24 -11.45 15.14
CA GLY A 45 0.83 -11.82 16.08
C GLY A 45 0.66 -11.20 17.47
N GLY A 46 1.77 -10.82 18.10
CA GLY A 46 1.78 -10.20 19.43
C GLY A 46 1.85 -11.20 20.60
N LYS A 47 1.88 -12.52 20.35
CA LYS A 47 2.27 -13.52 21.37
C LYS A 47 3.73 -13.39 21.80
N GLY A 48 4.56 -12.84 20.91
CA GLY A 48 6.02 -12.79 21.04
C GLY A 48 6.66 -14.06 20.48
N GLY A 49 7.90 -13.94 19.99
CA GLY A 49 8.63 -15.04 19.32
C GLY A 49 8.24 -15.28 17.85
N GLU A 50 7.10 -14.77 17.40
CA GLU A 50 6.59 -14.86 16.03
C GLU A 50 6.18 -13.47 15.50
N ASP A 51 6.72 -13.08 14.34
CA ASP A 51 6.39 -11.83 13.63
C ASP A 51 7.06 -11.80 12.24
N SER A 52 6.60 -10.88 11.39
CA SER A 52 7.40 -10.35 10.28
C SER A 52 8.47 -9.38 10.79
N CYS A 53 9.49 -9.08 9.99
CA CYS A 53 10.56 -8.19 10.42
C CYS A 53 11.11 -7.30 9.29
N GLN A 54 12.25 -6.64 9.54
CA GLN A 54 12.83 -5.72 8.56
C GLN A 54 13.15 -6.45 7.26
N GLY A 55 12.74 -5.87 6.13
CA GLY A 55 12.91 -6.47 4.80
C GLY A 55 11.78 -7.40 4.35
N ASP A 56 10.77 -7.65 5.20
CA ASP A 56 9.56 -8.39 4.81
C ASP A 56 8.43 -7.48 4.31
N SER A 57 8.57 -6.15 4.40
CA SER A 57 7.57 -5.19 3.90
C SER A 57 7.23 -5.45 2.43
N GLY A 58 5.93 -5.46 2.12
CA GLY A 58 5.40 -5.89 0.82
C GLY A 58 5.12 -7.41 0.72
N GLY A 59 5.59 -8.20 1.68
CA GLY A 59 5.36 -9.64 1.75
C GLY A 59 3.89 -10.00 2.07
N PRO A 60 3.44 -11.20 1.66
CA PRO A 60 2.04 -11.59 1.82
C PRO A 60 1.73 -12.08 3.23
N LEU A 61 0.59 -11.64 3.77
CA LEU A 61 -0.11 -12.33 4.86
C LEU A 61 -1.28 -13.10 4.25
N THR A 62 -1.24 -14.43 4.35
CA THR A 62 -2.28 -15.31 3.80
C THR A 62 -3.07 -15.99 4.90
N MET A 63 -4.32 -16.33 4.58
CA MET A 63 -5.17 -17.18 5.40
C MET A 63 -5.67 -18.34 4.56
N GLU A 64 -5.46 -19.56 5.05
CA GLU A 64 -5.99 -20.76 4.41
C GLU A 64 -7.51 -20.82 4.61
N THR A 65 -8.26 -20.90 3.53
CA THR A 65 -9.72 -21.05 3.57
C THR A 65 -10.15 -22.09 2.55
N SER A 66 -10.78 -23.17 3.02
CA SER A 66 -11.27 -24.26 2.16
C SER A 66 -10.20 -24.87 1.25
N GLY A 67 -8.97 -25.00 1.76
CA GLY A 67 -7.84 -25.56 1.01
C GLY A 67 -7.21 -24.60 -0.01
N SER A 68 -7.42 -23.30 0.14
CA SER A 68 -6.76 -22.29 -0.69
C SER A 68 -6.28 -21.09 0.13
N ALA A 69 -5.04 -20.68 -0.12
CA ALA A 69 -4.45 -19.48 0.44
C ALA A 69 -5.13 -18.23 -0.12
N LYS A 70 -5.67 -17.39 0.75
CA LYS A 70 -6.18 -16.06 0.39
C LYS A 70 -5.28 -14.97 0.95
N LEU A 71 -4.86 -14.03 0.11
CA LEU A 71 -4.14 -12.85 0.56
C LEU A 71 -5.09 -11.95 1.37
N VAL A 72 -4.80 -11.78 2.65
CA VAL A 72 -5.62 -10.97 3.58
C VAL A 72 -4.91 -9.69 3.99
N GLY A 73 -3.57 -9.68 3.95
CA GLY A 73 -2.78 -8.50 4.27
C GLY A 73 -1.45 -8.43 3.53
N VAL A 74 -0.82 -7.26 3.60
CA VAL A 74 0.54 -7.01 3.10
C VAL A 74 1.37 -6.44 4.23
N VAL A 75 2.53 -7.03 4.52
CA VAL A 75 3.44 -6.57 5.59
C VAL A 75 3.76 -5.10 5.37
N SER A 76 3.58 -4.28 6.40
CA SER A 76 3.84 -2.84 6.30
C SER A 76 4.87 -2.41 7.32
N TRP A 77 4.53 -2.46 8.61
CA TRP A 77 5.37 -1.96 9.69
C TRP A 77 5.08 -2.67 11.02
N GLY A 78 5.88 -2.37 12.05
CA GLY A 78 5.71 -2.89 13.40
C GLY A 78 6.69 -2.21 14.35
N VAL A 79 6.61 -2.54 15.64
CA VAL A 79 7.55 -2.01 16.65
C VAL A 79 8.46 -3.13 17.11
N GLN A 80 9.73 -3.03 16.70
CA GLN A 80 10.66 -4.15 16.79
C GLN A 80 10.06 -5.37 16.06
N CYS A 81 10.49 -6.59 16.38
CA CYS A 81 9.97 -7.81 15.80
C CYS A 81 9.74 -8.82 16.90
N ALA A 82 8.61 -9.53 16.85
CA ALA A 82 8.32 -10.66 17.73
C ALA A 82 8.30 -10.31 19.22
N VAL A 83 7.90 -9.08 19.55
CA VAL A 83 7.75 -8.62 20.93
C VAL A 83 6.30 -8.86 21.39
N LYS A 84 6.16 -9.35 22.62
CA LYS A 84 4.84 -9.58 23.22
C LYS A 84 4.03 -8.29 23.27
N ASN A 85 2.75 -8.37 22.91
CA ASN A 85 1.81 -7.26 22.78
C ASN A 85 2.23 -6.17 21.78
N LYS A 86 3.13 -6.49 20.83
CA LYS A 86 3.50 -5.61 19.71
C LYS A 86 3.36 -6.42 18.42
N PRO A 87 2.12 -6.54 17.88
CA PRO A 87 1.88 -7.28 16.66
C PRO A 87 2.47 -6.57 15.44
N GLY A 88 2.71 -7.32 14.37
CA GLY A 88 2.95 -6.74 13.05
C GLY A 88 1.69 -6.05 12.53
N VAL A 89 1.87 -4.97 11.78
CA VAL A 89 0.82 -4.18 11.14
C VAL A 89 0.88 -4.35 9.63
N TYR A 90 -0.28 -4.66 9.06
CA TYR A 90 -0.44 -5.03 7.67
C TYR A 90 -1.50 -4.15 7.01
N SER A 91 -1.33 -3.85 5.72
CA SER A 91 -2.39 -3.25 4.92
C SER A 91 -3.53 -4.25 4.74
N ARG A 92 -4.78 -3.85 4.97
CA ARG A 92 -5.97 -4.70 4.90
C ARG A 92 -6.46 -4.82 3.46
N ILE A 93 -6.25 -5.99 2.85
CA ILE A 93 -6.59 -6.20 1.43
C ILE A 93 -8.07 -6.00 1.12
N SER A 94 -8.97 -6.31 2.06
CA SER A 94 -10.40 -6.09 1.84
C SER A 94 -10.75 -4.61 1.62
N MET A 95 -9.98 -3.68 2.20
CA MET A 95 -10.19 -2.23 2.01
C MET A 95 -9.55 -1.71 0.73
N ALA A 96 -8.50 -2.38 0.23
CA ALA A 96 -7.83 -2.04 -1.01
C ALA A 96 -8.48 -2.71 -2.24
N ARG A 97 -9.59 -3.45 -2.07
CA ARG A 97 -10.06 -4.34 -3.12
C ARG A 97 -10.55 -3.60 -4.36
N ASP A 98 -11.29 -2.52 -4.16
CA ASP A 98 -11.77 -1.65 -5.23
C ASP A 98 -10.61 -1.00 -6.00
N PHE A 99 -9.53 -0.65 -5.29
CA PHE A 99 -8.30 -0.14 -5.91
C PHE A 99 -7.62 -1.22 -6.77
N ILE A 100 -7.53 -2.47 -6.30
CA ILE A 100 -6.79 -3.53 -6.97
C ILE A 100 -7.58 -4.15 -8.14
N GLU A 101 -8.91 -4.22 -8.04
CA GLU A 101 -9.76 -4.98 -8.98
C GLU A 101 -9.58 -4.61 -10.46
N PRO A 102 -9.49 -3.33 -10.86
CA PRO A 102 -9.26 -2.95 -12.26
C PRO A 102 -7.97 -3.51 -12.84
N TYR A 103 -6.93 -3.67 -12.01
CA TYR A 103 -5.63 -4.18 -12.44
C TYR A 103 -5.59 -5.71 -12.56
N LEU A 104 -6.50 -6.43 -11.89
CA LEU A 104 -6.60 -7.90 -11.99
C LEU A 104 -7.17 -8.37 -13.33
N LYS A 105 -8.08 -7.58 -13.93
CA LYS A 105 -8.78 -7.91 -15.18
C LYS A 105 -7.89 -7.77 -16.43
N LYS A 106 -6.69 -7.20 -16.28
CA LYS A 106 -5.65 -7.10 -17.31
C LYS A 106 -4.54 -8.15 -17.10
N SER A 107 -4.88 -9.39 -16.78
CA SER A 107 -3.90 -10.47 -16.97
C SER A 107 -3.75 -10.74 -18.47
N PRO A 108 -2.55 -10.62 -19.07
CA PRO A 108 -2.38 -10.84 -20.48
C PRO A 108 -2.67 -12.31 -20.79
N THR A 109 -3.60 -12.50 -21.73
CA THR A 109 -3.79 -13.73 -22.49
C THR A 109 -2.45 -14.37 -22.78
N SER A 110 -2.34 -15.65 -22.44
CA SER A 110 -1.29 -16.58 -22.83
C SER A 110 -0.71 -16.23 -24.21
N ALA A 111 0.63 -16.14 -24.29
CA ALA A 111 1.34 -16.08 -25.55
C ALA A 111 0.84 -17.19 -26.50
N PRO A 112 0.61 -16.84 -27.77
CA PRO A 112 1.55 -17.26 -28.80
C PRO A 112 2.03 -16.05 -29.59
N GLY A 113 3.32 -16.06 -29.94
CA GLY A 113 4.00 -14.95 -30.59
C GLY A 113 3.31 -14.45 -31.85
N THR A 114 3.45 -13.15 -32.13
CA THR A 114 4.03 -12.60 -33.36
C THR A 114 4.07 -11.08 -33.22
N THR A 115 5.24 -10.54 -33.50
CA THR A 115 5.60 -9.14 -33.63
C THR A 115 4.64 -8.38 -34.54
N THR A 116 3.96 -7.34 -34.03
CA THR A 116 3.81 -6.07 -34.75
C THR A 116 3.35 -4.95 -33.81
N ALA A 117 4.12 -3.87 -33.74
CA ALA A 117 3.76 -2.65 -33.03
C ALA A 117 2.61 -1.92 -33.75
N PRO A 118 1.61 -1.36 -33.06
CA PRO A 118 0.75 -0.33 -33.62
C PRO A 118 1.31 1.06 -33.30
N GLY A 119 1.43 1.88 -34.34
CA GLY A 119 1.92 3.26 -34.29
C GLY A 119 1.00 4.25 -33.55
N PRO A 120 1.36 5.55 -33.57
CA PRO A 120 0.81 6.57 -32.67
C PRO A 120 -0.64 6.91 -33.03
N THR A 121 -1.55 6.80 -32.08
CA THR A 121 -2.95 7.23 -32.25
C THR A 121 -3.13 8.67 -31.78
N LYS A 122 -3.75 9.45 -32.67
CA LYS A 122 -4.04 10.89 -32.61
C LYS A 122 -4.83 11.31 -31.34
N PRO A 123 -4.67 12.55 -30.83
CA PRO A 123 -5.41 13.05 -29.68
C PRO A 123 -6.92 13.16 -29.96
N THR A 124 -7.73 12.60 -29.07
CA THR A 124 -9.20 12.74 -29.08
C THR A 124 -9.60 13.83 -28.08
N THR A 125 -10.40 14.78 -28.52
CA THR A 125 -10.87 15.95 -27.77
C THR A 125 -11.77 15.53 -26.59
N MET A 126 -11.45 16.01 -25.37
CA MET A 126 -12.30 15.79 -24.19
C MET A 126 -13.55 16.69 -24.20
N PRO A 127 -14.71 16.22 -23.70
CA PRO A 127 -15.88 17.05 -23.52
C PRO A 127 -15.75 17.96 -22.28
N ASN A 128 -16.34 19.14 -22.42
CA ASN A 128 -16.25 20.28 -21.52
C ASN A 128 -16.97 20.01 -20.18
N ALA A 129 -16.22 19.85 -19.09
CA ALA A 129 -16.77 19.76 -17.73
C ALA A 129 -16.84 21.16 -17.11
N THR A 130 -18.03 21.60 -16.75
CA THR A 130 -18.27 22.90 -16.11
C THR A 130 -17.83 22.84 -14.65
N THR A 131 -16.72 23.50 -14.33
CA THR A 131 -16.12 23.57 -12.99
C THR A 131 -16.99 24.36 -12.02
N MET A 132 -17.52 23.72 -10.97
CA MET A 132 -18.01 24.45 -9.80
C MET A 132 -16.83 24.89 -8.92
N ARG A 133 -16.96 26.10 -8.37
CA ARG A 133 -15.96 26.80 -7.55
C ARG A 133 -15.64 26.02 -6.26
N PRO A 134 -14.36 25.83 -5.88
CA PRO A 134 -13.98 25.10 -4.67
C PRO A 134 -14.33 25.86 -3.39
N THR A 135 -14.86 25.13 -2.41
CA THR A 135 -15.00 25.58 -1.01
C THR A 135 -13.66 25.47 -0.30
N THR A 136 -13.30 26.46 0.51
CA THR A 136 -12.02 26.58 1.20
C THR A 136 -11.89 25.56 2.35
N VAL A 137 -11.44 24.35 2.01
CA VAL A 137 -10.93 23.37 2.97
C VAL A 137 -9.50 23.80 3.37
N PRO A 138 -9.13 23.78 4.66
CA PRO A 138 -7.74 24.01 5.07
C PRO A 138 -6.77 23.08 4.33
N PRO A 139 -5.58 23.57 3.93
CA PRO A 139 -4.63 22.74 3.21
C PRO A 139 -4.18 21.57 4.09
N LYS A 140 -4.19 20.38 3.50
CA LYS A 140 -3.80 19.14 4.16
C LYS A 140 -2.32 19.22 4.62
N PRO A 141 -1.94 18.66 5.78
CA PRO A 141 -0.54 18.64 6.22
C PRO A 141 0.37 18.02 5.15
N GLY A 142 1.43 18.75 4.76
CA GLY A 142 2.33 18.37 3.66
C GLY A 142 1.89 18.85 2.27
N CYS A 143 0.69 19.41 2.12
CA CYS A 143 0.17 20.00 0.88
C CYS A 143 0.02 21.52 0.99
N THR A 144 0.87 22.16 1.81
CA THR A 144 0.77 23.60 2.10
C THR A 144 1.38 24.48 1.01
N THR A 145 2.14 23.89 0.09
CA THR A 145 2.88 24.54 -0.99
C THR A 145 2.62 23.81 -2.31
N CYS A 146 2.66 24.54 -3.44
CA CYS A 146 2.38 23.99 -4.77
C CYS A 146 3.61 23.40 -5.46
N ASP A 147 4.51 22.81 -4.68
CA ASP A 147 5.74 22.13 -5.09
C ASP A 147 5.80 20.69 -4.53
N VAL A 148 4.64 20.12 -4.21
CA VAL A 148 4.51 18.77 -3.67
C VAL A 148 3.55 17.96 -4.53
N CYS A 149 3.89 16.68 -4.73
CA CYS A 149 3.04 15.75 -5.45
C CYS A 149 1.91 15.25 -4.56
N TYR A 150 0.66 15.48 -4.96
CA TYR A 150 -0.51 14.97 -4.27
C TYR A 150 -0.97 13.64 -4.88
N TYR A 151 -1.09 12.60 -4.06
CA TYR A 151 -1.66 11.32 -4.47
C TYR A 151 -3.10 11.23 -3.98
N ALA A 152 -4.06 11.40 -4.90
CA ALA A 152 -5.48 11.37 -4.60
C ALA A 152 -5.95 10.01 -4.07
N GLY A 153 -5.31 8.91 -4.52
CA GLY A 153 -5.68 7.55 -4.14
C GLY A 153 -5.44 7.21 -2.67
N ALA A 154 -4.49 7.88 -2.01
CA ALA A 154 -4.26 7.73 -0.56
C ALA A 154 -4.65 8.99 0.22
N ASP A 155 -5.16 10.02 -0.46
CA ASP A 155 -5.27 11.38 0.05
C ASP A 155 -4.00 11.72 0.83
N TYR A 156 -2.86 11.87 0.15
CA TYR A 156 -1.55 12.06 0.79
C TYR A 156 -0.60 12.91 -0.09
N CYS A 157 0.34 13.63 0.53
CA CYS A 157 1.34 14.44 -0.17
C CYS A 157 2.73 13.82 -0.10
N LEU A 158 3.33 13.56 -1.26
CA LEU A 158 4.64 12.94 -1.46
C LEU A 158 5.69 14.03 -1.61
N ASN A 159 6.36 14.39 -0.51
CA ASN A 159 7.37 15.46 -0.48
C ASN A 159 8.68 15.08 -1.20
N ASP A 160 8.94 13.79 -1.41
CA ASP A 160 10.18 13.29 -2.01
C ASP A 160 10.09 13.11 -3.53
N PHE A 161 8.97 13.49 -4.14
CA PHE A 161 8.73 13.32 -5.58
C PHE A 161 9.00 14.63 -6.32
N SER A 162 9.82 14.56 -7.37
CA SER A 162 9.98 15.67 -8.30
C SER A 162 8.70 15.91 -9.12
N LYS A 163 8.61 17.06 -9.80
CA LYS A 163 7.51 17.32 -10.75
C LYS A 163 7.44 16.24 -11.80
N GLU A 164 8.58 15.84 -12.35
CA GLU A 164 8.70 14.81 -13.38
C GLU A 164 8.23 13.45 -12.86
N ASP A 165 8.60 13.06 -11.63
CA ASP A 165 8.10 11.83 -11.00
C ASP A 165 6.60 11.91 -10.79
N CYS A 166 6.10 13.03 -10.27
CA CYS A 166 4.68 13.23 -10.05
C CYS A 166 3.88 13.14 -11.35
N GLU A 167 4.38 13.75 -12.42
CA GLU A 167 3.76 13.74 -13.74
C GLU A 167 3.83 12.36 -14.40
N HIS A 168 4.95 11.64 -14.23
CA HIS A 168 5.13 10.28 -14.74
C HIS A 168 4.05 9.34 -14.20
N TYR A 169 3.67 9.51 -12.93
CA TYR A 169 2.68 8.67 -12.27
C TYR A 169 1.23 9.14 -12.42
N ILE A 170 0.95 10.28 -13.11
CA ILE A 170 -0.42 10.74 -13.37
C ILE A 170 -1.26 9.65 -14.05
N PRO A 171 -0.80 8.98 -15.13
CA PRO A 171 -1.63 8.02 -15.86
C PRO A 171 -1.91 6.74 -15.05
N GLU A 172 -1.02 6.39 -14.13
CA GLU A 172 -1.05 5.11 -13.41
C GLU A 172 -1.67 5.23 -12.01
N HIS A 173 -1.43 6.36 -11.34
CA HIS A 173 -1.78 6.62 -9.95
C HIS A 173 -2.66 7.85 -9.74
N GLY A 174 -2.93 8.65 -10.79
CA GLY A 174 -3.73 9.86 -10.63
C GLY A 174 -3.13 10.84 -9.62
N THR A 175 -1.80 10.90 -9.57
CA THR A 175 -1.07 11.95 -8.85
C THR A 175 -1.40 13.31 -9.46
N LEU A 176 -1.24 14.37 -8.68
CA LEU A 176 -1.49 15.74 -9.09
C LEU A 176 -0.36 16.64 -8.61
N TRP A 177 0.15 17.48 -9.52
CA TRP A 177 1.11 18.52 -9.21
C TRP A 177 0.43 19.89 -9.34
N CYS A 178 0.52 20.73 -8.30
CA CYS A 178 -0.09 22.06 -8.29
C CYS A 178 0.78 23.15 -8.96
N GLY A 179 2.10 22.95 -9.05
CA GLY A 179 3.04 23.96 -9.53
C GLY A 179 3.02 24.18 -11.03
N ASN A 180 3.45 25.38 -11.47
CA ASN A 180 3.60 25.74 -12.88
C ASN A 180 4.66 24.90 -13.60
#